data_AF-A0A2N3WF90-F1
#
_entry.id   AF-A0A2N3WF90-F1
#
_cell.length_a   1.000
_cell.length_b   1.000
_cell.length_c   1.000
_cell.angle_alpha   90.00
_cell.angle_beta   90.00
_cell.angle_gamma   90.00
#
_symmetry.space_group_name_H-M   'P 1'
#
loop_
_entity.id
_entity.type
_entity.pdbx_description
1 polymer ?
#
loop_
_entity_poly.entity_id
_entity_poly.type
_entity_poly.pdbx_seq_one_letter_code
_entity_poly.pdbx_strand_id
1 'polypeptide(L)' 'MILVVVDRLSLRLVPDELWELVEPLIPAFAARPQGGGTAPLEPRQVFTAIVYVLTSGCAWRDLPPSFGVPFQTAHRRFTQ' A
#
# COMPACT_ATOMS: atom_id res chain seq x y z
N MET A 1 -11.87 -12.77 7.86
CA MET A 1 -11.48 -12.13 9.14
C MET A 1 -10.32 -11.14 8.98
N ILE A 2 -9.25 -11.47 8.23
CA ILE A 2 -8.11 -10.55 7.96
C ILE A 2 -8.53 -9.34 7.11
N LEU A 3 -9.44 -9.51 6.14
CA LEU A 3 -9.92 -8.44 5.26
C LEU A 3 -10.67 -7.30 6.00
N VAL A 4 -11.37 -7.61 7.11
CA VAL A 4 -12.29 -6.66 7.77
C VAL A 4 -11.56 -5.61 8.62
N VAL A 5 -10.36 -5.93 9.10
CA VAL A 5 -9.56 -5.02 9.93
C VAL A 5 -8.78 -4.03 9.06
N VAL A 6 -8.22 -4.51 7.94
CA VAL A 6 -7.55 -3.65 6.97
C VAL A 6 -8.53 -2.68 6.32
N ASP A 7 -9.74 -3.13 5.99
CA ASP A 7 -10.78 -2.29 5.40
C ASP A 7 -11.13 -1.08 6.30
N ARG A 8 -11.30 -1.29 7.61
CA ARG A 8 -11.55 -0.19 8.57
C ARG A 8 -10.34 0.72 8.78
N LEU A 9 -9.12 0.18 8.81
CA LEU A 9 -7.91 0.99 8.90
C LEU A 9 -7.68 1.77 7.61
N SER A 10 -7.99 1.18 6.46
CA SER A 10 -7.96 1.81 5.15
C SER A 10 -8.93 2.98 5.10
N LEU A 11 -10.19 2.81 5.49
CA LEU A 11 -11.17 3.91 5.53
C LEU A 11 -10.76 5.04 6.50
N ARG A 12 -10.04 4.72 7.58
CA ARG A 12 -9.57 5.71 8.56
C ARG A 12 -8.32 6.47 8.09
N LEU A 13 -7.35 5.77 7.54
CA LEU A 13 -6.05 6.33 7.15
C LEU A 13 -6.08 6.91 5.73
N VAL A 14 -6.87 6.30 4.86
CA VAL A 14 -7.03 6.62 3.45
C VAL A 14 -8.53 6.65 3.14
N PRO A 15 -9.27 7.66 3.65
CA PRO A 15 -10.68 7.85 3.29
C PRO A 15 -10.82 8.02 1.77
N ASP A 16 -12.00 7.73 1.23
CA ASP A 16 -12.26 7.76 -0.22
C ASP A 16 -11.87 9.10 -0.84
N GLU A 17 -12.22 10.20 -0.20
CA GLU A 17 -11.89 11.56 -0.63
C GLU A 17 -10.38 11.80 -0.75
N LEU A 18 -9.59 11.26 0.18
CA LEU A 18 -8.13 11.33 0.10
C LEU A 18 -7.62 10.43 -1.04
N TRP A 19 -8.20 9.25 -1.18
CA TRP A 19 -7.82 8.31 -2.23
C TRP A 19 -8.05 8.91 -3.61
N GLU A 20 -9.20 9.53 -3.86
CA GLU A 20 -9.53 10.20 -5.14
C GLU A 20 -8.50 11.27 -5.53
N LEU A 21 -7.92 11.97 -4.55
CA LEU A 21 -6.88 12.98 -4.79
C LEU A 21 -5.50 12.35 -5.03
N VAL A 22 -5.18 11.25 -4.36
CA VAL A 22 -3.85 10.63 -4.38
C VAL A 22 -3.69 9.64 -5.54
N GLU A 23 -4.72 8.86 -5.84
CA GLU A 23 -4.70 7.84 -6.89
C GLU A 23 -4.10 8.33 -8.23
N PRO A 24 -4.53 9.48 -8.80
CA PRO A 24 -3.98 9.94 -10.08
C PRO A 24 -2.50 10.36 -10.00
N LEU A 25 -1.97 10.60 -8.80
CA LEU A 25 -0.56 10.95 -8.58
C LEU A 25 0.34 9.72 -8.46
N ILE A 26 -0.24 8.54 -8.22
CA ILE A 26 0.53 7.30 -8.08
C ILE A 26 0.95 6.82 -9.47
N PRO A 27 2.27 6.60 -9.72
CA PRO A 27 2.74 6.09 -10.99
C PRO A 27 2.09 4.73 -11.32
N ALA A 28 1.48 4.68 -12.51
CA ALA A 28 0.90 3.45 -13.04
C ALA A 28 1.93 2.33 -13.09
N PHE A 29 1.49 1.10 -12.84
CA PHE A 29 2.38 -0.06 -12.92
C PHE A 29 2.80 -0.29 -14.38
N ALA A 30 4.09 -0.13 -14.66
CA ALA A 30 4.68 -0.51 -15.94
C ALA A 30 5.12 -1.98 -15.89
N ALA A 31 4.47 -2.83 -16.68
CA ALA A 31 4.92 -4.20 -16.87
C ALA A 31 6.32 -4.20 -17.51
N ARG A 32 7.20 -5.09 -17.06
CA ARG A 32 8.54 -5.21 -17.67
C ARG A 32 8.40 -5.79 -19.08
N PRO A 33 9.16 -5.28 -20.08
CA PRO A 33 9.15 -5.82 -21.43
C PRO A 33 9.53 -7.31 -21.51
N GLN A 34 10.35 -7.79 -20.56
CA GLN A 34 10.81 -9.18 -20.48
C GLN A 34 9.74 -10.14 -19.95
N GLY A 35 8.58 -9.63 -19.52
CA GLY A 35 7.57 -10.42 -18.82
C GLY A 35 8.02 -10.89 -17.43
N GLY A 36 7.09 -11.51 -16.71
CA GLY A 36 7.33 -12.05 -15.37
C GLY A 36 7.27 -11.02 -14.23
N GLY A 37 7.31 -11.53 -13.00
CA GLY A 37 7.15 -10.76 -11.76
C GLY A 37 5.81 -11.02 -11.06
N THR A 38 5.73 -10.62 -9.78
CA THR A 38 4.51 -10.70 -8.99
C THR A 38 3.46 -9.76 -9.58
N ALA A 39 2.21 -10.23 -9.67
CA ALA A 39 1.07 -9.39 -10.04
C ALA A 39 1.04 -8.12 -9.17
N PRO A 40 0.72 -6.95 -9.75
CA PRO A 40 0.62 -5.73 -8.98
C PRO A 40 -0.43 -5.89 -7.87
N LEU A 41 -0.06 -5.48 -6.66
CA LEU A 41 -1.01 -5.35 -5.56
C LEU A 41 -1.92 -4.14 -5.79
N GLU A 42 -3.09 -4.17 -5.16
CA GLU A 42 -4.04 -3.06 -5.14
C GLU A 42 -3.35 -1.75 -4.71
N PRO A 43 -3.32 -0.69 -5.55
CA PRO A 43 -2.61 0.55 -5.23
C PRO A 43 -3.04 1.16 -3.91
N ARG A 44 -4.34 1.13 -3.60
CA ARG A 44 -4.88 1.69 -2.34
C ARG A 44 -4.40 0.93 -1.12
N GLN A 45 -4.27 -0.39 -1.25
CA GLN A 45 -3.78 -1.26 -0.18
C GLN A 45 -2.31 -0.97 0.14
N VAL A 46 -1.48 -0.77 -0.89
CA VAL A 46 -0.07 -0.39 -0.73
C VAL A 46 0.07 1.00 -0.13
N PHE A 47 -0.71 1.98 -0.60
CA PHE A 47 -0.71 3.32 -0.05
C PHE A 47 -1.14 3.34 1.42
N THR A 48 -2.18 2.59 1.78
CA THR A 48 -2.62 2.45 3.17
C THR A 48 -1.53 1.87 4.07
N ALA A 49 -0.78 0.86 3.60
CA ALA A 49 0.33 0.29 4.34
C ALA A 49 1.45 1.32 4.58
N ILE A 50 1.76 2.16 3.58
CA ILE A 50 2.72 3.26 3.72
C ILE A 50 2.23 4.28 4.76
N VAL A 51 0.99 4.76 4.64
CA VAL A 51 0.41 5.73 5.58
C VAL A 51 0.40 5.17 7.01
N TYR A 52 0.10 3.88 7.19
CA TYR A 52 0.18 3.23 8.50
C TYR A 52 1.59 3.32 9.10
N VAL A 53 2.63 2.98 8.35
CA VAL A 53 4.02 3.06 8.82
C VAL A 53 4.40 4.49 9.18
N LEU A 54 4.04 5.46 8.32
CA LEU A 54 4.35 6.88 8.54
C LEU A 54 3.62 7.47 9.76
N THR A 55 2.37 7.05 10.00
CA THR A 55 1.55 7.57 11.12
C THR A 55 1.85 6.87 12.46
N SER A 56 2.17 5.57 12.43
CA SER A 56 2.53 4.81 13.63
C SER A 56 3.99 4.96 14.05
N GLY A 57 4.88 5.31 13.11
CA GLY A 57 6.33 5.40 13.35
C GLY A 57 7.02 4.05 13.55
N CYS A 58 6.34 2.93 13.25
CA CYS A 58 6.95 1.61 13.37
C CYS A 58 8.03 1.39 12.30
N ALA A 59 8.94 0.43 12.52
CA ALA A 59 9.87 0.07 11.46
C ALA A 59 9.09 -0.58 10.29
N TRP A 60 9.59 -0.44 9.06
CA TRP A 60 8.98 -1.08 7.88
C TRP A 60 8.80 -2.59 8.06
N ARG A 61 9.77 -3.26 8.70
CA ARG A 61 9.73 -4.71 8.98
C ARG A 61 8.63 -5.09 9.96
N ASP A 62 8.12 -4.14 10.74
CA ASP A 62 7.04 -4.33 11.71
C ASP A 62 5.66 -4.08 11.07
N LEU A 63 5.59 -3.81 9.76
CA LEU A 63 4.34 -3.71 9.02
C LEU A 63 3.52 -5.00 9.22
N PRO A 64 2.31 -4.92 9.80
CA PRO A 64 1.50 -6.10 10.07
C PRO A 64 1.20 -6.90 8.78
N PRO A 65 1.40 -8.23 8.77
CA PRO A 65 1.09 -9.08 7.62
C PRO A 65 -0.37 -9.00 7.17
N SER A 66 -1.27 -8.57 8.07
CA SER A 66 -2.69 -8.37 7.78
C SER A 66 -2.92 -7.45 6.59
N PHE A 67 -2.05 -6.46 6.35
CA PHE A 67 -2.15 -5.56 5.21
C PHE A 67 -2.05 -6.27 3.85
N GLY A 68 -1.57 -7.52 3.78
CA GLY A 68 -1.39 -8.23 2.51
C GLY A 68 -0.31 -7.62 1.60
N VAL A 69 0.46 -6.66 2.12
CA VAL A 69 1.52 -5.95 1.42
C VAL A 69 2.86 -6.34 2.06
N PRO A 70 3.80 -6.94 1.32
CA PRO A 70 5.15 -7.17 1.82
C PRO A 70 5.81 -5.84 2.15
N PHE A 71 6.50 -5.75 3.30
CA PHE A 71 7.17 -4.50 3.70
C PHE A 71 8.19 -4.02 2.66
N GLN A 72 8.84 -4.93 1.93
CA GLN A 72 9.75 -4.59 0.84
C GLN A 72 9.03 -3.84 -0.29
N THR A 73 7.79 -4.24 -0.60
CA THR A 73 6.97 -3.58 -1.62
C THR A 73 6.54 -2.20 -1.16
N ALA A 74 6.06 -2.07 0.07
CA ALA A 74 5.67 -0.78 0.64
C ALA A 74 6.87 0.19 0.70
N HIS A 75 8.01 -0.25 1.25
CA HIS A 75 9.22 0.57 1.34
C HIS A 75 9.74 0.97 -0.03
N ARG A 76 9.81 0.03 -1.00
CA ARG A 76 10.25 0.34 -2.37
C ARG A 76 9.36 1.41 -3.01
N ARG A 77 8.04 1.30 -2.83
CA ARG A 77 7.06 2.27 -3.37
C ARG A 77 7.13 3.63 -2.69
N PHE A 78 7.52 3.69 -1.42
CA PHE A 78 7.77 4.95 -0.71
C PHE A 78 9.04 5.66 -1.17
N THR A 79 10.10 4.91 -1.51
CA THR A 79 11.40 5.48 -1.93
C THR A 79 11.51 5.78 -3.43
N GLN A 80 10.49 5.43 -4.23
CA GLN A 80 10.43 5.68 -5.67
C GLN A 80 9.95 7.09 -5.95
#